data_AF-A0A2D6EZ03-F1
#
_entry.id   AF-A0A2D6EZ03-F1
#
_cell.length_a   1.000
_cell.length_b   1.000
_cell.length_c   1.000
_cell.angle_alpha   90.00
_cell.angle_beta   90.00
_cell.angle_gamma   90.00
#
_symmetry.space_group_name_H-M   'P 1'
#
loop_
_entity.id
_entity.type
_entity.pdbx_description
1 polymer ?
#
loop_
_entity_poly.entity_id
_entity_poly.type
_entity_poly.pdbx_seq_one_letter_code
_entity_poly.pdbx_strand_id
1 'polypeptide(L)' 'MWKTITDVIGHVSDVAIQLIMLSIVLEVVFGSAVPFLSLGVIGNISAIVSDLGSQGLIGLITLGILWAIWKK' A
#
# COMPACT_ATOMS: atom_id res chain seq x y z
N MET A 1 -8.56 25.52 -15.66
CA MET A 1 -9.44 24.33 -15.77
C MET A 1 -8.65 23.03 -15.61
N TRP A 2 -7.70 22.71 -16.49
CA TRP A 2 -6.84 21.51 -16.35
C TRP A 2 -6.15 21.42 -14.98
N LYS A 3 -5.47 22.51 -14.58
CA LYS A 3 -4.81 22.62 -13.27
C LYS A 3 -5.75 22.37 -12.08
N THR A 4 -6.99 22.86 -12.15
CA THR A 4 -7.98 22.67 -11.08
C THR A 4 -8.39 21.21 -10.96
N ILE A 5 -8.56 20.50 -12.07
CA ILE A 5 -8.90 19.07 -12.08
C ILE A 5 -7.76 18.25 -11.49
N THR A 6 -6.51 18.52 -11.92
CA THR A 6 -5.34 17.81 -11.37
C THR A 6 -5.13 18.13 -9.88
N ASP A 7 -5.33 19.38 -9.47
CA ASP A 7 -5.18 19.79 -8.08
C ASP A 7 -6.26 19.12 -7.20
N VAL A 8 -7.52 19.01 -7.66
CA VAL A 8 -8.58 18.27 -6.95
C VAL A 8 -8.28 16.78 -6.85
N ILE A 9 -7.83 16.14 -7.94
CA ILE A 9 -7.47 14.71 -7.92
C ILE A 9 -6.30 14.48 -6.97
N GLY A 10 -5.31 15.39 -6.94
CA GLY A 10 -4.20 15.35 -6.00
C GLY A 10 -4.69 15.35 -4.55
N HIS A 11 -5.53 16.32 -4.18
CA HIS A 11 -6.07 16.40 -2.82
C HIS A 11 -6.92 15.19 -2.42
N VAL A 12 -7.76 14.68 -3.33
CA VAL A 12 -8.55 13.47 -3.07
C VAL A 12 -7.64 12.24 -2.91
N SER A 13 -6.57 12.14 -3.71
CA SER A 13 -5.60 11.06 -3.61
C SER A 13 -4.83 11.10 -2.28
N ASP A 14 -4.43 12.29 -1.84
CA ASP A 14 -3.76 12.47 -0.54
C ASP A 14 -4.66 12.01 0.61
N VAL A 15 -5.94 12.40 0.59
CA VAL A 15 -6.92 11.96 1.59
C VAL A 15 -7.12 10.45 1.51
N ALA A 16 -7.24 9.87 0.31
CA ALA A 16 -7.39 8.43 0.14
C ALA A 16 -6.20 7.65 0.71
N ILE A 17 -4.97 8.10 0.46
CA ILE A 17 -3.76 7.48 1.01
C ILE A 17 -3.74 7.57 2.54
N GLN A 18 -4.11 8.72 3.11
CA GLN A 18 -4.20 8.88 4.57
C GLN A 18 -5.25 7.93 5.17
N LEU A 19 -6.38 7.73 4.50
CA LEU A 19 -7.41 6.78 4.95
C LEU A 19 -6.92 5.33 4.87
N ILE A 20 -6.15 4.96 3.84
CA ILE A 20 -5.51 3.65 3.74
C ILE A 20 -4.53 3.47 4.91
N MET A 21 -3.69 4.46 5.21
CA MET A 21 -2.75 4.37 6.34
C MET A 21 -3.49 4.20 7.67
N LEU A 22 -4.57 4.96 7.88
CA LEU A 22 -5.42 4.81 9.06
C LEU A 22 -6.03 3.41 9.14
N SER A 23 -6.51 2.86 8.02
CA SER A 23 -7.10 1.52 7.97
C SER A 23 -6.13 0.43 8.44
N ILE A 24 -4.88 0.51 7.99
CA ILE A 24 -3.84 -0.47 8.34
C ILE A 24 -3.58 -0.43 9.85
N VAL A 25 -3.45 0.76 10.43
CA VAL A 25 -3.20 0.90 11.88
C VAL A 25 -4.38 0.36 12.69
N LEU A 26 -5.62 0.68 12.31
CA LEU A 26 -6.80 0.20 13.01
C LEU A 26 -6.97 -1.32 12.90
N GLU A 27 -6.74 -1.90 11.71
CA GLU A 27 -6.82 -3.34 11.46
C GLU A 27 -5.76 -4.11 12.27
N VAL A 28 -4.56 -3.54 12.45
CA VAL A 28 -3.51 -4.12 13.31
C VAL A 28 -3.91 -4.10 14.80
N VAL A 29 -4.51 -3.02 15.29
CA VAL A 29 -4.83 -2.85 16.72
C VAL A 29 -6.09 -3.61 17.13
N PHE A 30 -7.14 -3.56 16.31
CA PHE A 30 -8.46 -4.08 16.64
C PHE A 30 -8.83 -5.37 15.88
N GLY A 31 -8.01 -5.80 14.91
CA GLY A 31 -8.31 -6.93 14.04
C GLY A 31 -9.38 -6.60 12.98
N SER A 32 -10.14 -7.62 12.55
CA SER A 32 -11.11 -7.50 11.45
C SER A 32 -12.38 -6.69 11.79
N ALA A 33 -12.58 -6.31 13.06
CA ALA A 33 -13.77 -5.65 13.55
C ALA A 33 -13.69 -4.11 13.48
N VAL A 34 -13.20 -3.55 12.37
CA VAL A 34 -13.15 -2.09 12.18
C VAL A 34 -14.42 -1.60 11.45
N PRO A 35 -15.25 -0.72 12.05
CA PRO A 35 -16.60 -0.41 11.56
C PRO A 35 -16.66 0.30 10.20
N PHE A 36 -15.59 0.98 9.79
CA PHE A 36 -15.58 1.88 8.62
C PHE A 36 -14.65 1.39 7.48
N LEU A 37 -13.87 0.33 7.71
CA LEU A 37 -12.72 -0.05 6.86
C LEU A 37 -12.61 -1.58 6.71
N SER A 38 -13.76 -2.28 6.73
CA SER A 38 -13.89 -3.75 6.72
C SER A 38 -13.45 -4.45 5.43
N LEU A 39 -12.78 -3.76 4.51
CA LEU A 39 -12.35 -4.30 3.21
C LEU A 39 -11.01 -5.07 3.26
N GLY A 40 -10.48 -5.34 4.46
CA GLY A 40 -9.29 -6.18 4.66
C GLY A 40 -8.08 -5.68 3.87
N VAL A 41 -7.62 -4.46 4.15
CA VAL A 41 -6.57 -3.80 3.38
C VAL A 41 -5.27 -4.58 3.47
N ILE A 42 -4.95 -5.08 4.67
CA ILE A 42 -3.77 -5.93 4.89
C ILE A 42 -3.90 -7.23 4.11
N GLY A 43 -5.09 -7.83 4.09
CA GLY A 43 -5.37 -9.04 3.31
C GLY A 43 -5.13 -8.84 1.82
N ASN A 44 -5.65 -7.74 1.25
CA ASN A 44 -5.47 -7.41 -0.17
C ASN A 44 -4.00 -7.17 -0.54
N ILE A 45 -3.27 -6.40 0.28
CA ILE A 45 -1.84 -6.17 0.07
C ILE A 45 -1.07 -7.50 0.18
N SER A 46 -1.38 -8.31 1.19
CA SER A 46 -0.72 -9.60 1.42
C SER A 46 -0.96 -10.57 0.27
N ALA A 47 -2.16 -10.57 -0.33
CA ALA A 47 -2.47 -11.38 -1.50
C ALA A 47 -1.63 -10.97 -2.72
N ILE A 48 -1.56 -9.66 -3.02
CA ILE A 48 -0.73 -9.15 -4.11
C ILE A 48 0.75 -9.52 -3.88
N VAL A 49 1.25 -9.33 -2.67
CA VAL A 49 2.63 -9.71 -2.32
C VAL A 49 2.83 -11.22 -2.48
N SER A 50 1.88 -12.04 -2.07
CA SER A 50 1.94 -13.49 -2.27
C SER A 50 2.01 -13.86 -3.76
N ASP A 51 1.19 -13.22 -4.60
CA ASP A 51 1.18 -13.46 -6.05
C ASP A 51 2.52 -13.08 -6.69
N LEU A 52 3.06 -11.91 -6.36
CA LEU A 52 4.38 -11.48 -6.83
C LEU A 52 5.51 -12.37 -6.29
N GLY A 53 5.37 -12.89 -5.08
CA GLY A 53 6.30 -13.84 -4.47
C GLY A 53 6.30 -15.18 -5.17
N SER A 54 5.11 -15.68 -5.55
CA SER A 54 4.96 -16.95 -6.27
C SER A 54 5.61 -16.95 -7.64
N GLN A 55 5.69 -15.79 -8.29
CA GLN A 55 6.38 -15.59 -9.58
C GLN A 55 7.89 -15.38 -9.41
N GLY A 56 8.42 -15.41 -8.18
CA GLY A 56 9.82 -15.12 -7.88
C GLY A 56 10.23 -13.64 -8.07
N LEU A 57 9.28 -12.76 -8.41
CA LEU A 57 9.56 -11.34 -8.65
C LEU A 57 10.06 -10.63 -7.39
N ILE A 58 9.50 -10.99 -6.23
CA ILE A 58 9.95 -10.44 -4.93
C ILE A 58 11.43 -10.76 -4.68
N GLY A 59 11.90 -11.96 -5.03
CA GLY A 59 13.31 -12.33 -4.89
C GLY A 59 14.23 -11.43 -5.70
N LEU A 60 13.86 -11.12 -6.95
CA LEU A 60 14.61 -10.20 -7.81
C LEU A 60 14.62 -8.77 -7.24
N ILE A 61 13.48 -8.30 -6.72
CA ILE A 61 13.39 -6.98 -6.06
C ILE A 61 14.31 -6.95 -4.83
N THR A 62 14.31 -7.99 -4.00
CA THR A 62 15.20 -8.08 -2.82
C THR A 62 16.67 -7.99 -3.20
N LEU A 63 17.10 -8.70 -4.26
CA LEU A 63 18.47 -8.61 -4.77
C LEU A 63 18.81 -7.20 -5.25
N GLY A 64 17.88 -6.55 -5.95
CA GLY A 64 18.04 -5.15 -6.39
C GLY A 64 18.23 -4.18 -5.23
N ILE A 65 17.46 -4.33 -4.15
CA ILE A 65 17.58 -3.51 -2.93
C ILE A 65 18.94 -3.76 -2.25
N LEU A 66 19.33 -5.02 -2.07
CA LEU A 66 20.63 -5.36 -1.46
C LEU A 66 21.80 -4.77 -2.26
N TRP A 67 21.75 -4.85 -3.58
CA TRP A 67 22.77 -4.25 -4.44
C TRP A 67 22.78 -2.72 -4.33
N ALA A 68 21.62 -2.07 -4.26
CA ALA A 68 21.51 -0.62 -4.09
C ALA A 68 22.09 -0.14 -2.75
N ILE A 69 21.93 -0.93 -1.68
CA ILE A 69 22.54 -0.65 -0.37
C ILE A 69 24.06 -0.88 -0.42
N TRP A 70 24.53 -1.95 -1.05
CA TRP A 70 25.96 -2.29 -1.13
C TRP A 70 26.78 -1.34 -2.02
N LYS A 71 26.18 -0.79 -3.08
CA LYS A 71 26.83 0.15 -3.99
C LYS A 71 26.92 1.59 -3.43
N LYS A 72 26.35 1.84 -2.25
CA LYS A 72 26.41 3.11 -1.55
C LYS A 72 27.61 3.14 -0.62
#